data_AF-A0A8T6TX31-F1
#
_entry.id   AF-A0A8T6TX31-F1
#
_cell.length_a   1.000
_cell.length_b   1.000
_cell.length_c   1.000
_cell.angle_alpha   90.00
_cell.angle_beta   90.00
_cell.angle_gamma   90.00
#
_symmetry.space_group_name_H-M   'P 1'
#
loop_
_entity.id
_entity.type
_entity.pdbx_description
1 polymer ?
#
loop_
_entity_poly.entity_id
_entity_poly.type
_entity_poly.pdbx_seq_one_letter_code
_entity_poly.pdbx_strand_id
1 'polypeptide(L)'
;MNSFFIASIIFSFTFMLIFQGISIAYAEEAKIKLTSDETLKVRFATEPSKPEPNSEAKMKIDFLKKESEEIQEHIDYTLSVTKSNEELFNVKLTHTSTGAVTIPYQFPENGKYTITINVSGILFQPIPEESVSFPVSIGDESDSSGETKTDIPQWIKNNAGWWADGQIGDSDFVQGIQWLIKNGIMKI
;
A
#
# COMPACT_ATOMS: atom_id res chain seq x y z
N MET A 1 43.98 -6.17 -48.57
CA MET A 1 43.85 -6.05 -47.11
C MET A 1 43.61 -4.60 -46.76
N ASN A 2 42.66 -4.38 -45.85
CA ASN A 2 42.35 -3.13 -45.11
C ASN A 2 41.37 -2.14 -45.76
N SER A 3 40.10 -2.57 -45.77
CA SER A 3 38.95 -1.93 -45.14
C SER A 3 39.01 -0.41 -44.88
N PHE A 4 38.20 0.34 -45.64
CA PHE A 4 37.80 1.70 -45.33
C PHE A 4 36.85 1.71 -44.13
N PHE A 5 37.21 2.46 -43.10
CA PHE A 5 36.41 2.69 -41.89
C PHE A 5 35.09 3.38 -42.24
N ILE A 6 33.98 2.74 -41.89
CA ILE A 6 32.66 3.39 -41.81
C ILE A 6 32.66 4.25 -40.55
N ALA A 7 32.47 5.56 -40.73
CA ALA A 7 32.19 6.49 -39.65
C ALA A 7 30.76 6.24 -39.13
N SER A 8 30.62 5.39 -38.12
CA SER A 8 29.39 5.31 -37.32
C SER A 8 29.42 6.45 -36.31
N ILE A 9 28.69 7.52 -36.60
CA ILE A 9 28.27 8.51 -35.61
C ILE A 9 27.30 7.78 -34.69
N ILE A 10 27.81 7.23 -33.59
CA ILE A 10 26.99 6.81 -32.47
C ILE A 10 26.54 8.10 -31.79
N PHE A 11 25.31 8.52 -32.10
CA PHE A 11 24.63 9.56 -31.38
C PHE A 11 24.39 9.05 -29.95
N SER A 12 25.36 9.33 -29.07
CA SER A 12 25.27 9.08 -27.64
C SER A 12 24.21 10.02 -27.08
N PHE A 13 22.95 9.63 -27.21
CA PHE A 13 21.87 10.18 -26.39
C PHE A 13 22.00 9.49 -25.03
N THR A 14 22.94 10.00 -24.23
CA THR A 14 22.86 9.85 -22.78
C THR A 14 21.64 10.65 -22.36
N PHE A 15 20.47 10.00 -22.40
CA PHE A 15 19.24 10.50 -21.83
C PHE A 15 19.47 10.51 -20.30
N MET A 16 20.08 11.58 -19.82
CA MET A 16 20.15 11.89 -18.40
C MET A 16 18.73 12.24 -17.96
N LEU A 17 17.94 11.22 -17.65
CA LEU A 17 16.69 11.37 -16.93
C LEU A 17 17.03 11.97 -15.57
N ILE A 18 16.77 13.26 -15.43
CA ILE A 18 16.64 13.90 -14.13
C ILE A 18 15.26 13.48 -13.60
N PHE A 19 15.12 12.20 -13.25
CA PHE A 19 13.96 11.70 -12.51
C PHE A 19 14.20 12.04 -11.04
N GLN A 20 13.81 13.24 -10.62
CA GLN A 20 13.73 13.57 -9.20
C GLN A 20 12.63 12.68 -8.59
N GLY A 21 13.02 11.52 -8.04
CA GLY A 21 12.19 10.76 -7.09
C GLY A 21 11.85 9.32 -7.44
N ILE A 22 11.93 8.88 -8.70
CA ILE A 22 11.68 7.47 -9.04
C ILE A 22 13.00 6.71 -9.03
N SER A 23 13.21 5.86 -8.02
CA SER A 23 14.19 4.78 -8.16
C SER A 23 13.70 3.89 -9.30
N ILE A 24 14.51 3.70 -10.34
CA ILE A 24 14.15 2.93 -11.56
C ILE A 24 13.61 1.53 -11.18
N ALA A 25 14.12 0.94 -10.10
CA ALA A 25 13.64 -0.34 -9.56
C ALA A 25 12.19 -0.31 -9.03
N TYR A 26 11.71 0.82 -8.47
CA TYR A 26 10.33 0.96 -8.01
C TYR A 26 9.33 0.98 -9.18
N ALA A 27 9.70 1.57 -10.31
CA ALA A 27 8.79 1.66 -11.46
C ALA A 27 8.51 0.30 -12.10
N GLU A 28 9.48 -0.63 -12.11
CA GLU A 28 9.33 -1.93 -12.78
C GLU A 28 8.37 -2.89 -12.06
N GLU A 29 8.26 -2.80 -10.73
CA GLU A 29 7.40 -3.70 -9.93
C GLU A 29 6.06 -3.07 -9.53
N ALA A 30 5.85 -1.79 -9.86
CA ALA A 30 4.65 -1.05 -9.49
C ALA A 30 3.44 -1.41 -10.37
N LYS A 31 2.28 -1.47 -9.73
CA LYS A 31 0.98 -1.64 -10.41
C LYS A 31 0.38 -0.27 -10.69
N ILE A 32 -0.06 -0.04 -11.93
CA ILE A 32 -0.75 1.19 -12.32
C ILE A 32 -2.21 0.86 -12.66
N LYS A 33 -3.16 1.63 -12.11
CA LYS A 33 -4.59 1.50 -12.40
C LYS A 33 -5.25 2.86 -12.52
N LEU A 34 -6.30 2.96 -13.33
CA LEU A 34 -7.22 4.10 -13.31
C LEU A 34 -8.07 4.07 -12.04
N THR A 35 -8.48 5.25 -11.58
CA THR A 35 -9.56 5.40 -10.59
C THR A 35 -10.92 5.00 -11.18
N SER A 36 -11.92 4.77 -10.34
CA SER A 36 -13.28 4.35 -10.73
C SER A 36 -13.92 5.26 -11.77
N ASP A 37 -13.65 6.56 -11.68
CA ASP A 37 -14.20 7.58 -12.57
C ASP A 37 -13.16 8.01 -13.63
N GLU A 38 -12.01 7.33 -13.64
CA GLU A 38 -10.91 7.49 -14.57
C GLU A 38 -10.40 8.94 -14.68
N THR A 39 -10.51 9.74 -13.62
CA THR A 39 -9.98 11.12 -13.61
C THR A 39 -8.46 11.12 -13.59
N LEU A 40 -7.85 10.14 -12.90
CA LEU A 40 -6.41 9.98 -12.78
C LEU A 40 -6.02 8.49 -12.73
N LYS A 41 -4.70 8.24 -12.74
CA LYS A 41 -4.13 6.91 -12.49
C LYS A 41 -3.42 6.92 -11.14
N VAL A 42 -3.40 5.79 -10.47
CA VAL A 42 -2.58 5.57 -9.28
C VAL A 42 -1.56 4.49 -9.59
N ARG A 43 -0.29 4.79 -9.31
CA ARG A 43 0.81 3.83 -9.27
C ARG A 43 1.06 3.43 -7.82
N PHE A 44 1.04 2.13 -7.56
CA PHE A 44 1.20 1.56 -6.23
C PHE A 44 2.25 0.46 -6.22
N ALA A 45 3.14 0.46 -5.23
CA ALA A 45 4.01 -0.68 -4.92
C ALA A 45 4.33 -0.74 -3.42
N THR A 46 4.85 -1.88 -2.98
CA THR A 46 5.47 -2.04 -1.66
C THR A 46 6.99 -2.12 -1.79
N GLU A 47 7.70 -1.64 -0.77
CA GLU A 47 9.14 -1.86 -0.61
C GLU A 47 9.38 -2.51 0.77
N PRO A 48 9.89 -3.75 0.83
CA PRO A 48 10.23 -4.60 -0.32
C PRO A 48 8.99 -5.02 -1.13
N SER A 49 9.20 -5.41 -2.39
CA SER A 49 8.11 -5.82 -3.30
C SER A 49 7.41 -7.11 -2.88
N LYS A 50 8.09 -7.91 -2.07
CA LYS A 50 7.52 -9.02 -1.30
C LYS A 50 7.64 -8.70 0.19
N PRO A 51 6.66 -8.02 0.78
CA PRO A 51 6.66 -7.73 2.21
C PRO A 51 6.40 -8.99 3.04
N GLU A 52 7.10 -9.08 4.18
CA GLU A 52 6.97 -10.15 5.17
C GLU A 52 6.10 -9.69 6.34
N PRO A 53 5.40 -10.60 7.03
CA PRO A 53 4.59 -10.25 8.20
C PRO A 53 5.49 -9.69 9.33
N ASN A 54 4.94 -8.75 10.10
CA ASN A 54 5.58 -8.07 11.23
C ASN A 54 6.90 -7.35 10.87
N SER A 55 7.20 -7.20 9.58
CA SER A 55 8.33 -6.44 9.06
C SER A 55 7.83 -5.11 8.52
N GLU A 56 8.63 -4.05 8.65
CA GLU A 56 8.28 -2.76 8.06
C GLU A 56 8.30 -2.86 6.53
N ALA A 57 7.18 -2.50 5.92
CA ALA A 57 7.06 -2.30 4.49
C ALA A 57 6.69 -0.83 4.22
N LYS A 58 7.14 -0.30 3.08
CA LYS A 58 6.78 1.05 2.64
C LYS A 58 5.81 0.94 1.48
N MET A 59 4.59 1.44 1.66
CA MET A 59 3.62 1.61 0.58
C MET A 59 3.95 2.90 -0.17
N LYS A 60 4.33 2.77 -1.44
CA LYS A 60 4.65 3.90 -2.33
C LYS A 60 3.51 4.13 -3.29
N ILE A 61 2.93 5.33 -3.23
CA ILE A 61 1.77 5.74 -4.01
C ILE A 61 2.14 6.99 -4.80
N ASP A 62 1.98 6.93 -6.12
CA ASP A 62 2.04 8.11 -6.98
C ASP A 62 0.69 8.31 -7.66
N PHE A 63 0.18 9.52 -7.59
CA PHE A 63 -0.95 9.97 -8.38
C PHE A 63 -0.41 10.46 -9.71
N LEU A 64 -0.96 9.96 -10.81
CA LEU A 64 -0.50 10.23 -12.17
C LEU A 64 -1.63 10.82 -12.99
N LYS A 65 -1.29 11.68 -13.94
CA LYS A 65 -2.27 12.22 -14.90
C LYS A 65 -2.92 11.08 -15.69
N LYS A 66 -4.18 11.24 -16.09
CA LYS A 66 -4.91 10.24 -16.89
C LYS A 66 -4.17 9.85 -18.17
N GLU A 67 -3.72 10.85 -18.92
CA GLU A 67 -3.18 10.67 -20.28
C GLU A 67 -1.69 10.32 -20.33
N SER A 68 -0.98 10.37 -19.20
CA SER A 68 0.46 10.11 -19.14
C SER A 68 0.87 9.34 -17.88
N GLU A 69 2.17 9.16 -17.67
CA GLU A 69 2.73 8.68 -16.40
C GLU A 69 3.42 9.81 -15.63
N GLU A 70 3.08 11.06 -15.96
CA GLU A 70 3.52 12.21 -15.18
C GLU A 70 2.75 12.32 -13.88
N ILE A 71 3.43 12.77 -12.84
CA ILE A 71 2.83 12.99 -11.52
C ILE A 71 1.72 14.06 -11.59
N GLN A 72 0.61 13.78 -10.91
CA GLN A 72 -0.46 14.71 -10.63
C GLN A 72 -0.28 15.25 -9.21
N GLU A 73 0.07 16.53 -9.12
CA GLU A 73 0.28 17.24 -7.85
C GLU A 73 -1.04 17.66 -7.19
N HIS A 74 -0.94 18.01 -5.89
CA HIS A 74 -2.03 18.53 -5.06
C HIS A 74 -3.28 17.64 -5.02
N ILE A 75 -3.15 16.49 -4.37
CA ILE A 75 -4.22 15.49 -4.24
C ILE A 75 -4.74 15.43 -2.81
N ASP A 76 -6.06 15.48 -2.65
CA ASP A 76 -6.76 15.16 -1.42
C ASP A 76 -7.23 13.70 -1.47
N TYR A 77 -6.71 12.87 -0.57
CA TYR A 77 -6.97 11.42 -0.58
C TYR A 77 -7.15 10.83 0.81
N THR A 78 -7.77 9.65 0.84
CA THR A 78 -7.75 8.72 1.98
C THR A 78 -7.15 7.39 1.52
N LEU A 79 -6.67 6.62 2.49
CA LEU A 79 -6.18 5.27 2.24
C LEU A 79 -6.71 4.33 3.32
N SER A 80 -7.14 3.13 2.94
CA SER A 80 -7.43 2.06 3.89
C SER A 80 -6.72 0.76 3.50
N VAL A 81 -6.32 0.01 4.52
CA VAL A 81 -5.80 -1.35 4.40
C VAL A 81 -6.86 -2.28 4.97
N THR A 82 -7.36 -3.18 4.15
CA THR A 82 -8.36 -4.15 4.57
C THR A 82 -7.87 -5.59 4.39
N LYS A 83 -8.35 -6.50 5.23
CA LYS A 83 -8.16 -7.94 5.11
C LYS A 83 -9.47 -8.64 5.43
N SER A 84 -9.92 -9.58 4.61
CA SER A 84 -11.18 -10.32 4.82
C SER A 84 -12.40 -9.41 5.08
N ASN A 85 -12.46 -8.26 4.40
CA ASN A 85 -13.47 -7.20 4.58
C ASN A 85 -13.45 -6.47 5.94
N GLU A 86 -12.40 -6.65 6.75
CA GLU A 86 -12.12 -5.85 7.95
C GLU A 86 -11.10 -4.76 7.62
N GLU A 87 -11.35 -3.53 8.07
CA GLU A 87 -10.41 -2.43 7.98
C GLU A 87 -9.41 -2.49 9.15
N LEU A 88 -8.13 -2.59 8.82
CA LEU A 88 -7.04 -2.72 9.80
C LEU A 88 -6.28 -1.41 10.01
N PHE A 89 -6.28 -0.56 9.00
CA PHE A 89 -5.62 0.73 9.02
C PHE A 89 -6.33 1.70 8.10
N ASN A 90 -6.45 2.96 8.52
CA ASN A 90 -6.89 4.04 7.66
C ASN A 90 -6.04 5.29 7.87
N VAL A 91 -5.84 6.02 6.78
CA VAL A 91 -5.33 7.38 6.77
C VAL A 91 -6.53 8.29 6.55
N LYS A 92 -6.78 9.17 7.53
CA LYS A 92 -7.78 10.23 7.42
C LYS A 92 -7.44 11.15 6.26
N LEU A 93 -8.44 11.90 5.78
CA LEU A 93 -8.31 12.84 4.67
C LEU A 93 -7.02 13.67 4.80
N THR A 94 -6.13 13.49 3.83
CA THR A 94 -4.79 14.08 3.81
C THR A 94 -4.51 14.66 2.43
N HIS A 95 -3.73 15.74 2.40
CA HIS A 95 -3.29 16.40 1.18
C HIS A 95 -1.83 16.06 0.86
N THR A 96 -1.53 15.72 -0.40
CA THR A 96 -0.15 15.68 -0.91
C THR A 96 0.06 16.75 -1.98
N SER A 97 1.00 17.66 -1.77
CA SER A 97 1.36 18.67 -2.78
C SER A 97 2.18 18.07 -3.91
N THR A 98 3.03 17.08 -3.63
CA THR A 98 3.94 16.49 -4.61
C THR A 98 3.28 15.43 -5.47
N GLY A 99 2.10 14.91 -5.10
CA GLY A 99 1.47 13.80 -5.81
C GLY A 99 2.13 12.44 -5.59
N ALA A 100 3.17 12.38 -4.75
CA ALA A 100 3.90 11.15 -4.40
C ALA A 100 3.91 10.99 -2.87
N VAL A 101 3.62 9.79 -2.39
CA VAL A 101 3.44 9.48 -0.97
C VAL A 101 4.13 8.17 -0.63
N THR A 102 4.81 8.13 0.51
CA THR A 102 5.34 6.89 1.09
C THR A 102 4.81 6.71 2.50
N ILE A 103 4.12 5.60 2.76
CA ILE A 103 3.52 5.28 4.06
C ILE A 103 4.20 4.00 4.60
N PRO A 104 4.91 4.08 5.73
CA PRO A 104 5.38 2.88 6.41
C PRO A 104 4.20 2.14 7.04
N TYR A 105 4.15 0.83 6.87
CA TYR A 105 3.14 -0.02 7.47
C TYR A 105 3.72 -1.41 7.76
N GLN A 106 3.34 -1.96 8.91
CA GLN A 106 3.69 -3.33 9.29
C GLN A 106 2.46 -4.20 9.13
N PHE A 107 2.50 -5.13 8.17
CA PHE A 107 1.43 -6.10 7.98
C PHE A 107 1.49 -7.13 9.11
N PRO A 108 0.43 -7.30 9.93
CA PRO A 108 0.53 -8.11 11.15
C PRO A 108 0.64 -9.62 10.89
N GLU A 109 0.16 -10.10 9.74
CA GLU A 109 0.04 -11.52 9.44
C GLU A 109 0.10 -11.80 7.94
N ASN A 110 0.35 -13.06 7.59
CA ASN A 110 0.36 -13.51 6.20
C ASN A 110 -1.03 -13.45 5.56
N GLY A 111 -1.07 -13.29 4.24
CA GLY A 111 -2.28 -13.44 3.44
C GLY A 111 -2.56 -12.24 2.53
N LYS A 112 -3.80 -12.19 2.02
CA LYS A 112 -4.24 -11.21 1.03
C LYS A 112 -4.86 -9.98 1.70
N TYR A 113 -4.29 -8.83 1.42
CA TYR A 113 -4.78 -7.52 1.82
C TYR A 113 -5.26 -6.76 0.59
N THR A 114 -6.19 -5.84 0.80
CA THR A 114 -6.63 -4.88 -0.20
C THR A 114 -6.30 -3.47 0.29
N ILE A 115 -5.48 -2.77 -0.49
CA ILE A 115 -5.21 -1.35 -0.28
C ILE A 115 -6.19 -0.57 -1.14
N THR A 116 -7.02 0.25 -0.52
CA THR A 116 -7.98 1.11 -1.20
C THR A 116 -7.55 2.56 -1.02
N ILE A 117 -7.46 3.30 -2.12
CA ILE A 117 -7.18 4.73 -2.14
C ILE A 117 -8.42 5.42 -2.69
N ASN A 118 -8.95 6.39 -1.94
CA ASN A 118 -10.02 7.26 -2.42
C ASN A 118 -9.46 8.65 -2.68
N VAL A 119 -9.88 9.28 -3.77
CA VAL A 119 -9.49 10.64 -4.16
C VAL A 119 -10.73 11.50 -4.12
N SER A 120 -10.60 12.69 -3.53
CA SER A 120 -11.71 13.63 -3.31
C SER A 120 -11.39 15.06 -3.75
N GLY A 121 -10.15 15.35 -4.14
CA GLY A 121 -9.76 16.65 -4.66
C GLY A 121 -8.45 16.64 -5.45
N ILE A 122 -8.35 17.54 -6.42
CA ILE A 122 -7.18 17.75 -7.29
C ILE A 122 -6.95 19.26 -7.43
N LEU A 123 -5.71 19.74 -7.28
CA LEU A 123 -5.35 21.16 -7.40
C LEU A 123 -6.25 22.09 -6.54
N PHE A 124 -6.58 21.66 -5.32
CA PHE A 124 -7.47 22.36 -4.37
C PHE A 124 -8.93 22.48 -4.83
N GLN A 125 -9.33 21.74 -5.86
CA GLN A 125 -10.71 21.65 -6.33
C GLN A 125 -11.30 20.30 -5.92
N PRO A 126 -12.43 20.27 -5.21
CA PRO A 126 -13.13 19.01 -4.92
C PRO A 126 -13.57 18.31 -6.20
N ILE A 127 -13.50 16.99 -6.20
CA ILE A 127 -14.03 16.13 -7.25
C ILE A 127 -15.08 15.17 -6.67
N PRO A 128 -15.96 14.55 -7.49
CA PRO A 128 -16.69 13.37 -7.07
C PRO A 128 -15.72 12.32 -6.53
N GLU A 129 -16.04 11.72 -5.39
CA GLU A 129 -15.17 10.73 -4.76
C GLU A 129 -14.97 9.53 -5.69
N GLU A 130 -13.72 9.27 -6.05
CA GLU A 130 -13.32 8.16 -6.91
C GLU A 130 -12.32 7.27 -6.18
N SER A 131 -12.27 5.98 -6.53
CA SER A 131 -11.45 5.02 -5.79
C SER A 131 -10.67 4.06 -6.67
N VAL A 132 -9.61 3.48 -6.12
CA VAL A 132 -8.83 2.42 -6.75
C VAL A 132 -8.35 1.43 -5.69
N SER A 133 -8.32 0.15 -6.04
CA SER A 133 -7.93 -0.91 -5.11
C SER A 133 -6.82 -1.82 -5.65
N PHE A 134 -5.85 -2.14 -4.80
CA PHE A 134 -4.70 -2.99 -5.09
C PHE A 134 -4.64 -4.19 -4.14
N PRO A 135 -4.74 -5.42 -4.66
CA PRO A 135 -4.47 -6.61 -3.86
C PRO A 135 -2.96 -6.77 -3.63
N VAL A 136 -2.60 -7.08 -2.39
CA VAL A 136 -1.22 -7.32 -1.92
C VAL A 136 -1.20 -8.63 -1.14
N SER A 137 -0.31 -9.55 -1.49
CA SER A 137 -0.05 -10.78 -0.73
C SER A 137 1.16 -10.56 0.17
N ILE A 138 1.05 -10.91 1.45
CA ILE A 138 2.09 -10.79 2.48
C ILE A 138 2.56 -12.17 2.89
N GLY A 139 3.88 -12.38 2.86
CA GLY A 139 4.53 -13.67 3.09
C GLY A 139 4.21 -14.73 2.03
N ASP A 140 4.72 -15.94 2.24
CA ASP A 140 4.40 -17.09 1.37
C ASP A 140 3.01 -17.64 1.72
N GLU A 141 2.10 -17.66 0.73
CA GLU A 141 0.81 -18.37 0.84
C GLU A 141 1.07 -19.89 0.94
N SER A 142 1.35 -20.40 2.14
CA SER A 142 1.03 -21.78 2.44
C SER A 142 -0.50 -21.86 2.59
N ASP A 143 -1.18 -22.27 1.52
CA ASP A 143 -2.60 -22.60 1.51
C ASP A 143 -2.96 -23.44 2.74
N SER A 144 -3.61 -22.83 3.74
CA SER A 144 -4.25 -23.57 4.83
C SER A 144 -5.69 -23.87 4.44
N SER A 145 -5.86 -24.85 3.57
CA SER A 145 -7.13 -25.53 3.40
C SER A 145 -7.52 -26.24 4.71
N GLY A 146 -8.58 -25.74 5.36
CA GLY A 146 -9.48 -26.48 6.25
C GLY A 146 -8.87 -27.25 7.43
N GLU A 147 -8.83 -26.60 8.60
CA GLU A 147 -9.23 -27.23 9.88
C GLU A 147 -9.49 -26.14 10.92
N THR A 148 -10.61 -26.26 11.64
CA THR A 148 -11.06 -25.30 12.66
C THR A 148 -10.23 -25.43 13.94
N LYS A 149 -9.03 -24.86 13.95
CA LYS A 149 -8.48 -24.28 15.17
C LYS A 149 -8.87 -22.81 15.17
N THR A 150 -9.78 -22.43 16.06
CA THR A 150 -10.02 -21.03 16.42
C THR A 150 -8.78 -20.51 17.13
N ASP A 151 -7.72 -20.24 16.37
CA ASP A 151 -6.49 -19.68 16.87
C ASP A 151 -6.73 -18.21 17.19
N ILE A 152 -6.54 -17.85 18.46
CA ILE A 152 -6.56 -16.47 18.92
C ILE A 152 -5.49 -15.71 18.10
N PRO A 153 -5.87 -14.67 17.34
CA PRO A 153 -4.94 -13.91 16.51
C PRO A 153 -3.77 -13.37 17.32
N GLN A 154 -2.60 -13.35 16.70
CA GLN A 154 -1.38 -12.93 17.38
C GLN A 154 -1.43 -11.48 17.87
N TRP A 155 -2.13 -10.58 17.16
CA TRP A 155 -2.31 -9.20 17.59
C TRP A 155 -3.06 -9.11 18.94
N ILE A 156 -3.98 -10.03 19.22
CA ILE A 156 -4.70 -10.08 20.50
C ILE A 156 -3.78 -10.57 21.61
N LYS A 157 -2.90 -11.53 21.31
CA LYS A 157 -1.88 -12.01 22.25
C LYS A 157 -0.86 -10.91 22.58
N ASN A 158 -0.45 -10.14 21.57
CA ASN A 158 0.50 -9.03 21.74
C ASN A 158 -0.14 -7.90 22.56
N ASN A 159 -1.37 -7.50 22.25
CA ASN A 159 -2.11 -6.52 23.04
C ASN A 159 -2.32 -6.99 24.49
N ALA A 160 -2.59 -8.28 24.72
CA ALA A 160 -2.68 -8.85 26.06
C ALA A 160 -1.35 -8.72 26.83
N GLY A 161 -0.21 -8.93 26.15
CA GLY A 161 1.11 -8.72 26.73
C GLY A 161 1.36 -7.25 27.09
N TRP A 162 1.09 -6.32 26.17
CA TRP A 162 1.23 -4.88 26.41
C TRP A 162 0.30 -4.36 27.49
N TRP A 163 -0.90 -4.92 27.62
CA TRP A 163 -1.82 -4.61 28.70
C TRP A 163 -1.28 -5.09 30.05
N ALA A 164 -0.75 -6.32 30.10
CA ALA A 164 -0.14 -6.87 31.31
C ALA A 164 1.10 -6.06 31.76
N ASP A 165 1.85 -5.51 30.81
CA ASP A 165 2.99 -4.64 31.07
C ASP A 165 2.60 -3.17 31.36
N GLY A 166 1.31 -2.82 31.32
CA GLY A 166 0.80 -1.47 31.54
C GLY A 166 1.09 -0.47 30.41
N GLN A 167 1.47 -0.95 29.23
CA GLN A 167 1.79 -0.13 28.06
C GLN A 167 0.54 0.33 27.29
N ILE A 168 -0.56 -0.42 27.40
CA ILE A 168 -1.87 -0.02 26.88
C ILE A 168 -2.92 -0.08 27.99
N GLY A 169 -3.98 0.74 27.85
CA GLY A 169 -5.05 0.84 28.83
C GLY A 169 -6.11 -0.26 28.67
N ASP A 170 -6.96 -0.40 29.69
CA ASP A 170 -8.06 -1.37 29.71
C ASP A 170 -8.99 -1.22 28.49
N SER A 171 -9.21 0.01 28.01
CA SER A 171 -10.05 0.27 26.84
C SER A 171 -9.51 -0.39 25.57
N ASP A 172 -8.19 -0.45 25.41
CA ASP A 172 -7.54 -1.00 24.22
C ASP A 172 -7.49 -2.53 24.29
N PHE A 173 -7.32 -3.08 25.49
CA PHE A 173 -7.40 -4.52 25.72
C PHE A 173 -8.83 -5.06 25.55
N VAL A 174 -9.83 -4.37 26.08
CA VAL A 174 -11.25 -4.75 25.98
C VAL A 174 -11.72 -4.79 24.53
N GLN A 175 -11.23 -3.91 23.66
CA GLN A 175 -11.52 -3.95 22.23
C GLN A 175 -11.07 -5.28 21.59
N GLY A 176 -9.91 -5.82 22.00
CA GLY A 176 -9.44 -7.14 21.56
C GLY A 176 -10.36 -8.28 22.01
N ILE A 177 -10.85 -8.24 23.25
CA ILE A 177 -11.79 -9.26 23.77
C ILE A 177 -13.17 -9.16 23.08
N GLN A 178 -13.67 -7.95 22.88
CA GLN A 178 -14.91 -7.72 22.13
C GLN A 178 -14.82 -8.25 20.70
N TRP A 179 -13.67 -8.09 20.06
CA TRP A 179 -13.40 -8.64 18.75
C TRP A 179 -13.45 -10.18 18.74
N LEU A 180 -12.87 -10.85 19.74
CA LEU A 180 -12.92 -12.31 19.87
C LEU A 180 -14.35 -12.84 19.98
N ILE A 181 -15.19 -12.13 20.74
CA ILE A 181 -16.61 -12.48 20.92
C ILE A 181 -17.38 -12.25 19.62
N LYS A 182 -17.19 -11.11 18.96
CA LYS A 182 -17.85 -10.76 17.69
C LYS A 182 -17.54 -11.77 16.59
N ASN A 183 -16.31 -12.29 16.55
CA ASN A 183 -15.86 -13.24 15.54
C ASN A 183 -16.09 -14.71 15.94
N GLY A 184 -16.78 -14.97 17.05
CA GLY A 184 -17.14 -16.31 17.50
C GLY A 184 -15.95 -17.18 17.93
N ILE A 185 -14.77 -16.57 18.13
CA ILE A 185 -13.56 -17.23 18.63
C ILE A 185 -13.66 -17.44 20.14
N MET A 186 -14.29 -16.49 20.84
CA MET A 186 -14.65 -16.58 22.25
C MET A 186 -16.17 -16.52 22.41
N LYS A 187 -16.70 -17.22 23.40
CA LYS A 187 -18.12 -17.15 23.80
C LYS A 187 -18.19 -16.82 25.29
N ILE A 188 -19.23 -16.07 25.68
CA ILE A 188 -19.53 -15.70 27.07
C ILE A 188 -20.66 -16.57 27.58
#